data_AF-A0A661VPK9-F1
#
_entry.id   AF-A0A661VPK9-F1
#
_cell.length_a   1.000
_cell.length_b   1.000
_cell.length_c   1.000
_cell.angle_alpha   90.00
_cell.angle_beta   90.00
_cell.angle_gamma   90.00
#
_symmetry.space_group_name_H-M   'P 1'
#
loop_
_entity.id
_entity.type
_entity.pdbx_description
1 polymer ?
#
loop_
_entity_poly.entity_id
_entity_poly.type
_entity_poly.pdbx_seq_one_letter_code
_entity_poly.pdbx_strand_id
1 'polypeptide(L)'
;MFFYSQSAWKHFLNSIFQTYNLPLENVHLRYYTFHNRAGNVRLCNWDGTEYYREIGPEYPFDCWRFRSGIHILYNLDVIACCMDWNRETVFGNLKTQTLKEIWEGEKRRTFVDMASGRKPSPKDFICKRCMSPGG
;
A
#
# COMPACT_ATOMS: atom_id res chain seq x y z
N MET A 1 6.84 18.44 12.39
CA MET A 1 6.27 17.97 11.11
C MET A 1 7.40 17.29 10.34
N PHE A 2 7.35 15.96 10.19
CA PHE A 2 8.50 15.15 9.70
C PHE A 2 8.65 15.18 8.17
N PHE A 3 7.55 15.37 7.47
CA PHE A 3 7.57 15.63 6.04
C PHE A 3 7.64 17.13 5.81
N TYR A 4 8.51 17.56 4.91
CA TYR A 4 8.43 18.91 4.39
C TYR A 4 7.02 19.15 3.84
N SER A 5 6.44 20.32 4.08
CA SER A 5 5.36 20.77 3.19
C SER A 5 5.92 20.90 1.77
N GLN A 6 5.07 20.89 0.75
CA GLN A 6 5.53 21.14 -0.62
C GLN A 6 6.32 22.45 -0.73
N SER A 7 5.91 23.50 0.01
CA SER A 7 6.63 24.78 0.06
C SER A 7 7.99 24.63 0.73
N ALA A 8 8.07 24.02 1.91
CA ALA A 8 9.32 23.86 2.64
C ALA A 8 10.31 22.95 1.89
N TRP A 9 9.83 21.93 1.18
CA TRP A 9 10.64 21.07 0.31
C TRP A 9 11.20 21.85 -0.89
N LYS A 10 10.38 22.66 -1.56
CA LYS A 10 10.82 23.52 -2.66
C LYS A 10 11.88 24.52 -2.20
N HIS A 11 11.68 25.15 -1.04
CA HIS A 11 12.65 26.07 -0.46
C HIS A 11 13.98 25.38 -0.16
N PHE A 12 13.95 24.20 0.45
CA PHE A 12 15.15 23.41 0.73
C PHE A 12 15.91 23.01 -0.54
N LEU A 13 15.21 22.56 -1.58
CA LEU A 13 15.89 22.24 -2.84
C LEU A 13 16.49 23.51 -3.48
N ASN A 14 15.73 24.59 -3.58
CA ASN A 14 16.24 25.85 -4.14
C ASN A 14 17.49 26.34 -3.40
N SER A 15 17.57 26.18 -2.07
CA SER A 15 18.76 26.57 -1.31
C SER A 15 19.98 25.71 -1.65
N ILE A 16 19.81 24.42 -1.96
CA ILE A 16 20.90 23.57 -2.46
C ILE A 16 21.38 24.07 -3.82
N PHE A 17 20.48 24.32 -4.77
CA PHE A 17 20.86 24.81 -6.11
C PHE A 17 21.63 26.13 -6.03
N GLN A 18 21.19 27.06 -5.18
CA GLN A 18 21.88 28.32 -4.94
C GLN A 18 23.25 28.13 -4.29
N THR A 19 23.34 27.31 -3.24
CA THR A 19 24.58 27.08 -2.48
C THR A 19 25.69 26.52 -3.37
N TYR A 20 25.35 25.65 -4.31
CA TYR A 20 26.31 24.98 -5.18
C TYR A 20 26.36 25.55 -6.60
N ASN A 21 25.71 26.70 -6.85
CA ASN A 21 25.62 27.36 -8.16
C ASN A 21 25.21 26.40 -9.31
N LEU A 22 24.20 25.57 -9.05
CA LEU A 22 23.71 24.57 -9.99
C LEU A 22 22.63 25.17 -10.90
N PRO A 23 22.64 24.89 -12.22
CA PRO A 23 21.62 25.37 -13.14
C PRO A 23 20.27 24.65 -12.92
N LEU A 24 19.17 25.41 -12.99
CA LEU A 24 17.80 24.91 -12.83
C LEU A 24 17.02 24.79 -14.15
N GLU A 25 17.56 25.35 -15.24
CA GLU A 25 16.90 25.50 -16.54
C GLU A 25 16.34 24.20 -17.12
N ASN A 26 16.95 23.05 -16.84
CA ASN A 26 16.50 21.73 -17.30
C ASN A 26 16.12 20.78 -16.14
N VAL A 27 15.83 21.32 -14.96
CA VAL A 27 15.50 20.52 -13.77
C VAL A 27 14.01 20.63 -13.43
N HIS A 28 13.32 19.50 -13.45
CA HIS A 28 11.92 19.42 -13.04
C HIS A 28 11.78 18.89 -11.61
N LEU A 29 11.49 19.78 -10.67
CA LEU A 29 11.25 19.41 -9.28
C LEU A 29 9.82 18.87 -9.10
N ARG A 30 9.70 17.59 -8.72
CA ARG A 30 8.42 16.96 -8.37
C ARG A 30 8.40 16.59 -6.89
N TYR A 31 7.41 17.12 -6.19
CA TYR A 31 7.18 16.82 -4.77
C TYR A 31 6.26 15.62 -4.63
N TYR A 32 6.67 14.66 -3.81
CA TYR A 32 5.86 13.52 -3.38
C TYR A 32 6.03 13.34 -1.87
N THR A 33 4.97 12.93 -1.19
CA THR A 33 5.03 12.50 0.20
C THR A 33 5.42 11.02 0.29
N PHE A 34 5.75 10.55 1.48
CA PHE A 34 5.94 9.11 1.70
C PHE A 34 4.65 8.36 1.34
N HIS A 35 4.78 7.35 0.48
CA HIS A 35 3.66 6.53 0.06
C HIS A 35 3.49 5.30 0.97
N ASN A 36 2.68 5.42 2.03
CA ASN A 36 2.28 4.27 2.85
C ASN A 36 1.15 3.51 2.17
N ARG A 37 1.48 2.83 1.07
CA ARG A 37 0.53 1.98 0.36
C ARG A 37 0.08 0.87 1.32
N ALA A 38 -1.23 0.59 1.31
CA ALA A 38 -1.93 -0.27 2.28
C ALA A 38 -2.01 0.26 3.74
N GLY A 39 -1.40 1.41 4.05
CA GLY A 39 -1.64 2.12 5.30
C GLY A 39 -1.31 1.30 6.55
N ASN A 40 -0.18 0.59 6.53
CA ASN A 40 0.23 -0.25 7.66
C ASN A 40 1.63 0.09 8.20
N VAL A 41 2.37 1.00 7.58
CA VAL A 41 3.67 1.48 8.11
C VAL A 41 3.46 2.63 9.08
N ARG A 42 4.06 2.54 10.27
CA ARG A 42 4.12 3.65 11.23
C ARG A 42 5.42 4.41 11.07
N LEU A 43 5.36 5.74 10.99
CA LEU A 43 6.54 6.59 10.89
C LEU A 43 6.43 7.77 11.84
N CYS A 44 7.23 7.75 12.91
CA CYS A 44 7.21 8.75 13.97
C CYS A 44 5.78 8.91 14.55
N ASN A 45 5.17 10.09 14.40
CA ASN A 45 3.83 10.40 14.89
C ASN A 45 2.72 10.08 13.87
N TRP A 46 3.07 9.51 12.72
CA TRP A 46 2.10 9.08 11.72
C TRP A 46 1.82 7.58 11.85
N ASP A 47 0.57 7.24 12.16
CA ASP A 47 0.13 5.86 12.33
C ASP A 47 -0.19 5.15 10.99
N GLY A 48 -0.30 5.91 9.90
CA GLY A 48 -0.52 5.38 8.58
C GLY A 48 -1.92 4.85 8.31
N THR A 49 -2.88 5.11 9.20
CA THR A 49 -4.18 4.41 9.18
C THR A 49 -5.27 5.14 8.38
N GLU A 50 -4.89 6.02 7.45
CA GLU A 50 -5.87 6.81 6.72
C GLU A 50 -6.84 5.96 5.91
N TYR A 51 -8.10 6.38 5.92
CA TYR A 51 -9.14 5.81 5.10
C TYR A 51 -9.14 6.49 3.73
N TYR A 52 -8.94 5.72 2.67
CA TYR A 52 -8.86 6.19 1.28
C TYR A 52 -10.10 5.86 0.46
N ARG A 53 -10.81 4.76 0.75
CA ARG A 53 -11.99 4.35 -0.02
C ARG A 53 -12.92 3.42 0.75
N GLU A 54 -14.19 3.43 0.37
CA GLU A 54 -15.16 2.41 0.76
C GLU A 54 -15.03 1.19 -0.16
N ILE A 55 -15.28 0.00 0.40
CA ILE A 55 -15.30 -1.25 -0.35
C ILE A 55 -16.41 -2.13 0.23
N GLY A 56 -17.38 -2.45 -0.62
CA GLY A 56 -18.54 -3.27 -0.27
C GLY A 56 -19.44 -3.50 -1.48
N PRO A 57 -20.62 -4.11 -1.30
CA PRO A 57 -21.49 -4.49 -2.42
C PRO A 57 -21.92 -3.31 -3.31
N GLU A 58 -22.03 -2.11 -2.73
CA GLU A 58 -22.35 -0.87 -3.44
C GLU A 58 -21.09 -0.15 -3.97
N TYR A 59 -19.90 -0.53 -3.50
CA TYR A 59 -18.62 0.10 -3.79
C TYR A 59 -17.61 -0.97 -4.24
N PRO A 60 -17.78 -1.55 -5.45
CA PRO A 60 -16.88 -2.57 -5.94
C PRO A 60 -15.48 -2.00 -6.16
N PHE A 61 -14.47 -2.84 -5.96
CA PHE A 61 -13.07 -2.47 -6.15
C PHE A 61 -12.32 -3.61 -6.86
N ASP A 62 -11.45 -3.28 -7.80
CA ASP A 62 -10.55 -4.26 -8.41
C ASP A 62 -9.10 -3.82 -8.25
N CYS A 63 -8.25 -4.77 -7.91
CA CYS A 63 -6.82 -4.59 -7.76
C CYS A 63 -6.12 -5.85 -8.23
N TRP A 64 -5.25 -5.69 -9.23
CA TRP A 64 -4.51 -6.80 -9.81
C TRP A 64 -3.67 -7.55 -8.79
N ARG A 65 -3.23 -6.89 -7.70
CA ARG A 65 -2.36 -7.49 -6.68
C ARG A 65 -3.01 -8.69 -5.99
N PHE A 66 -4.29 -8.63 -5.62
CA PHE A 66 -4.95 -9.80 -5.02
C PHE A 66 -5.67 -10.67 -6.06
N ARG A 67 -6.09 -10.06 -7.18
CA ARG A 67 -6.85 -10.75 -8.23
C ARG A 67 -5.99 -11.71 -9.04
N SER A 68 -4.84 -11.25 -9.53
CA SER A 68 -3.96 -11.99 -10.42
C SER A 68 -2.51 -12.12 -9.91
N GLY A 69 -2.13 -11.37 -8.88
CA GLY A 69 -0.81 -11.44 -8.28
C GLY A 69 -0.72 -12.47 -7.14
N ILE A 70 0.30 -13.32 -7.19
CA ILE A 70 0.74 -14.15 -6.05
C ILE A 70 1.95 -13.46 -5.42
N HIS A 71 1.89 -13.17 -4.12
CA HIS A 71 2.99 -12.54 -3.39
C HIS A 71 3.54 -13.51 -2.35
N ILE A 72 4.82 -13.86 -2.47
CA ILE A 72 5.51 -14.80 -1.58
C ILE A 72 6.72 -14.10 -0.98
N LEU A 73 6.81 -14.08 0.34
CA LEU A 73 7.92 -13.48 1.07
C LEU A 73 9.09 -14.47 1.23
N TYR A 74 10.26 -13.97 1.63
CA TYR A 74 11.48 -14.77 1.83
C TYR A 74 11.30 -15.92 2.85
N ASN A 75 10.37 -15.77 3.80
CA ASN A 75 10.05 -16.76 4.82
C ASN A 75 8.96 -17.76 4.37
N LEU A 76 8.56 -17.69 3.10
CA LEU A 76 7.55 -18.51 2.45
C LEU A 76 6.11 -18.22 2.85
N ASP A 77 5.85 -17.08 3.51
CA ASP A 77 4.49 -16.58 3.69
C ASP A 77 3.90 -16.15 2.35
N VAL A 78 2.68 -16.60 2.07
CA VAL A 78 1.86 -16.11 0.96
C VAL A 78 0.96 -15.00 1.49
N ILE A 79 1.12 -13.79 0.96
CA ILE A 79 0.42 -12.59 1.45
C ILE A 79 -0.53 -12.00 0.41
N ALA A 80 -1.42 -11.11 0.85
CA ALA A 80 -2.42 -10.49 -0.03
C ALA A 80 -1.84 -9.53 -1.08
N CYS A 81 -0.77 -8.82 -0.74
CA CYS A 81 -0.30 -7.69 -1.53
C CYS A 81 1.17 -7.40 -1.24
N CYS A 82 1.96 -7.06 -2.26
CA CYS A 82 3.35 -6.61 -2.07
C CYS A 82 3.50 -5.29 -1.29
N MET A 83 2.40 -4.56 -1.04
CA MET A 83 2.39 -3.35 -0.22
C MET A 83 1.97 -3.63 1.24
N ASP A 84 1.66 -4.88 1.60
CA ASP A 84 1.36 -5.25 2.99
C ASP A 84 2.67 -5.41 3.79
N TRP A 85 3.35 -4.28 4.03
CA TRP A 85 4.69 -4.25 4.62
C TRP A 85 4.78 -4.89 6.00
N ASN A 86 3.74 -4.72 6.82
CA ASN A 86 3.66 -5.29 8.16
C ASN A 86 2.98 -6.67 8.20
N ARG A 87 2.69 -7.28 7.05
CA ARG A 87 2.17 -8.64 6.93
C ARG A 87 0.85 -8.85 7.70
N GLU A 88 -0.06 -7.89 7.63
CA GLU A 88 -1.36 -7.98 8.29
C GLU A 88 -2.23 -9.09 7.69
N THR A 89 -2.05 -9.40 6.41
CA THR A 89 -2.84 -10.38 5.69
C THR A 89 -1.98 -11.50 5.10
N VAL A 90 -1.76 -12.54 5.92
CA VAL A 90 -1.11 -13.80 5.51
C VAL A 90 -2.15 -14.87 5.21
N PHE A 91 -2.14 -15.41 3.99
CA PHE A 91 -3.05 -16.50 3.58
C PHE A 91 -2.57 -17.88 4.05
N GLY A 92 -1.26 -18.10 4.12
CA GLY A 92 -0.65 -19.36 4.55
C GLY A 92 0.87 -19.33 4.37
N ASN A 93 1.52 -20.46 4.62
CA ASN A 93 2.97 -20.60 4.49
C ASN A 93 3.35 -21.87 3.72
N LEU A 94 4.26 -21.75 2.74
CA LEU A 94 4.63 -22.87 1.85
C LEU A 94 5.50 -23.95 2.52
N LYS A 95 5.93 -23.76 3.78
CA LYS A 95 6.58 -24.80 4.57
C LYS A 95 5.60 -25.89 5.01
N THR A 96 4.31 -25.56 5.13
CA THR A 96 3.28 -26.43 5.73
C THR A 96 2.13 -26.74 4.79
N GLN A 97 1.95 -25.95 3.72
CA GLN A 97 0.84 -26.08 2.79
C GLN A 97 1.34 -25.93 1.36
N THR A 98 0.73 -26.63 0.42
CA THR A 98 0.91 -26.39 -1.01
C THR A 98 0.31 -25.03 -1.39
N LEU A 99 0.81 -24.44 -2.48
CA LEU A 99 0.24 -23.22 -3.02
C LEU A 99 -1.25 -23.36 -3.34
N LYS A 100 -1.68 -24.52 -3.86
CA LYS A 100 -3.09 -24.80 -4.18
C LYS A 100 -3.98 -24.75 -2.94
N GLU A 101 -3.57 -25.39 -1.85
CA GLU A 101 -4.31 -25.36 -0.58
C GLU A 101 -4.46 -23.95 -0.02
N ILE A 102 -3.42 -23.12 -0.14
CA ILE A 102 -3.48 -21.72 0.28
C ILE A 102 -4.39 -20.90 -0.64
N TRP A 103 -4.28 -21.11 -1.96
CA TRP A 103 -4.98 -20.31 -2.97
C TRP A 103 -6.46 -20.65 -3.10
N GLU A 104 -6.84 -21.89 -2.86
CA GLU A 104 -8.25 -22.31 -2.79
C GLU A 104 -8.79 -22.21 -1.35
N GLY A 105 -7.93 -21.87 -0.40
CA GLY A 105 -8.24 -21.78 1.02
C GLY A 105 -9.19 -20.63 1.38
N GLU A 106 -9.91 -20.83 2.49
CA GLU A 106 -10.94 -19.90 2.96
C GLU A 106 -10.39 -18.51 3.25
N LYS A 107 -9.20 -18.39 3.84
CA LYS A 107 -8.58 -17.10 4.18
C LYS A 107 -8.45 -16.19 2.95
N ARG A 108 -7.89 -16.70 1.86
CA ARG A 108 -7.77 -15.96 0.60
C ARG A 108 -9.15 -15.66 0.01
N ARG A 109 -10.04 -16.66 -0.08
CA ARG A 109 -11.37 -16.47 -0.65
C ARG A 109 -12.16 -15.36 0.06
N THR A 110 -12.18 -15.39 1.39
CA THR A 110 -12.83 -14.37 2.22
C THR A 110 -12.20 -13.00 2.04
N PHE A 111 -10.86 -12.92 1.99
CA PHE A 111 -10.16 -11.68 1.67
C PHE A 111 -10.54 -11.13 0.30
N VAL A 112 -10.55 -11.96 -0.74
CA VAL A 112 -10.88 -11.52 -2.11
C VAL A 112 -12.34 -11.08 -2.20
N ASP A 113 -13.28 -11.77 -1.54
CA ASP A 113 -14.68 -11.34 -1.48
C ASP A 113 -14.83 -9.96 -0.83
N MET A 114 -14.13 -9.72 0.29
CA MET A 114 -14.09 -8.42 0.94
C MET A 114 -13.42 -7.35 0.08
N ALA A 115 -12.25 -7.66 -0.50
CA ALA A 115 -11.45 -6.73 -1.29
C ALA A 115 -12.07 -6.37 -2.63
N SER A 116 -12.89 -7.26 -3.20
CA SER A 116 -13.65 -7.00 -4.42
C SER A 116 -14.99 -6.30 -4.20
N GLY A 117 -15.39 -6.11 -2.93
CA GLY A 117 -16.70 -5.58 -2.58
C GLY A 117 -17.83 -6.61 -2.65
N ARG A 118 -17.59 -7.88 -2.98
CA ARG A 118 -18.64 -8.92 -2.92
C ARG A 118 -19.20 -9.14 -1.52
N LYS A 119 -18.40 -8.84 -0.49
CA LYS A 119 -18.80 -8.82 0.92
C LYS A 119 -18.40 -7.49 1.57
N PRO A 120 -19.15 -7.02 2.57
CA PRO A 120 -18.70 -5.93 3.43
C PRO A 120 -17.35 -6.27 4.04
N SER A 121 -16.49 -5.26 4.18
CA SER A 121 -15.20 -5.38 4.83
C SER A 121 -15.09 -4.44 6.03
N PRO A 122 -14.30 -4.79 7.06
CA PRO A 122 -14.09 -3.93 8.23
C PRO A 122 -13.62 -2.52 7.88
N LYS A 123 -13.81 -1.55 8.78
CA LYS A 123 -13.37 -0.16 8.56
C LYS A 123 -11.85 -0.05 8.42
N ASP A 124 -11.13 -0.86 9.17
CA ASP A 124 -9.67 -0.97 9.20
C ASP A 124 -9.14 -1.99 8.17
N PHE A 125 -9.95 -2.38 7.19
CA PHE A 125 -9.51 -3.30 6.15
C PHE A 125 -8.38 -2.69 5.31
N ILE A 126 -7.30 -3.43 5.12
CA ILE A 126 -6.06 -2.96 4.48
C ILE A 126 -6.27 -2.29 3.11
N CYS A 127 -7.20 -2.79 2.29
CA CYS A 127 -7.49 -2.21 0.98
C CYS A 127 -8.21 -0.85 1.08
N LYS A 128 -8.98 -0.59 2.15
CA LYS A 128 -9.60 0.71 2.42
C LYS A 128 -8.58 1.77 2.78
N ARG A 129 -7.42 1.35 3.30
CA ARG A 129 -6.28 2.23 3.59
C ARG A 129 -5.28 2.36 2.44
N CYS A 130 -5.57 1.75 1.29
CA CYS A 130 -4.65 1.77 0.16
C CYS A 130 -4.83 3.03 -0.70
N MET A 131 -3.77 3.84 -0.75
CA MET A 131 -3.69 5.04 -1.57
C MET A 131 -3.54 4.79 -3.08
N SER A 132 -3.42 3.55 -3.56
CA SER A 132 -3.24 3.24 -4.99
C SER A 132 -4.58 3.38 -5.75
N PRO A 133 -4.77 4.36 -6.66
CA PRO A 133 -6.08 4.64 -7.25
C PRO A 133 -6.71 3.44 -7.98
N GLY A 134 -5.94 2.72 -8.79
CA GLY A 134 -6.37 1.56 -9.57
C GLY A 134 -5.93 0.21 -9.01
N GLY A 135 -5.59 0.16 -7.73
CA GLY A 135 -4.92 -0.99 -7.12
C GLY A 135 -3.53 -1.25 -7.70
#